data_AF-A0A5K1DXI0-F1
#
_entry.id   AF-A0A5K1DXI0-F1
#
_cell.length_a   1.000
_cell.length_b   1.000
_cell.length_c   1.000
_cell.angle_alpha   90.00
_cell.angle_beta   90.00
_cell.angle_gamma   90.00
#
_symmetry.space_group_name_H-M   'P 1'
#
loop_
_entity.id
_entity.type
_entity.pdbx_description
1 polymer ?
#
loop_
_entity_poly.entity_id
_entity_poly.type
_entity_poly.pdbx_seq_one_letter_code
_entity_poly.pdbx_strand_id
1 'polypeptide(L)'
;VIFVHDLSQRRTKASLQKWALEVATTGTFSAPLGSGGPGGLPVPYIVIGNKVDVAGERTKGSSGNLVDVARQWVEKQGLLPSSEEIPLTESFPGSIGLVA
;
A
#
# COMPACT_ATOMS: atom_id res chain seq x y z
N VAL A 1 -6.51 -6.74 2.74
CA VAL A 1 -6.16 -7.19 1.37
C VAL A 1 -4.99 -6.36 0.86
N ILE A 2 -4.01 -6.99 0.20
CA ILE A 2 -2.88 -6.29 -0.41
C ILE A 2 -3.06 -6.33 -1.92
N PHE A 3 -3.31 -5.18 -2.54
CA PHE A 3 -3.38 -5.05 -3.98
C PHE A 3 -2.02 -4.61 -4.52
N VAL A 4 -1.45 -5.35 -5.46
CA VAL A 4 -0.14 -5.05 -6.03
C VAL A 4 -0.27 -4.87 -7.54
N HIS A 5 0.27 -3.78 -8.08
CA HIS A 5 0.37 -3.61 -9.54
C HIS A 5 1.78 -3.24 -9.97
N ASP A 6 2.11 -3.55 -11.22
CA ASP A 6 3.41 -3.26 -11.82
C ASP A 6 3.43 -1.83 -12.39
N LEU A 7 4.30 -0.97 -11.86
CA LEU A 7 4.45 0.42 -12.29
C LEU A 7 4.98 0.55 -13.72
N SER A 8 5.75 -0.43 -14.19
CA SER A 8 6.23 -0.46 -15.58
C SER A 8 5.08 -0.74 -16.56
N GLN A 9 4.01 -1.43 -16.12
CA GLN A 9 2.89 -1.87 -16.95
C GLN A 9 1.54 -1.25 -16.55
N ARG A 10 1.13 -0.16 -17.20
CA ARG A 10 -0.11 0.59 -16.91
C ARG A 10 -1.38 -0.27 -16.84
N ARG A 11 -1.48 -1.32 -17.67
CA ARG A 11 -2.63 -2.24 -17.72
C ARG A 11 -2.91 -2.93 -16.38
N THR A 12 -1.87 -3.18 -15.58
CA THR A 12 -1.99 -3.94 -14.32
C THR A 12 -2.79 -3.17 -13.27
N LYS A 13 -2.72 -1.84 -13.26
CA LYS A 13 -3.57 -0.99 -12.40
C LYS A 13 -5.06 -1.09 -12.75
N ALA A 14 -5.39 -1.19 -14.04
CA ALA A 14 -6.78 -1.35 -14.47
C ALA A 14 -7.31 -2.75 -14.10
N SER A 15 -6.47 -3.78 -14.21
CA SER A 15 -6.82 -5.14 -13.77
C SER A 15 -7.08 -5.21 -12.26
N LEU A 16 -6.37 -4.44 -11.42
CA LEU A 16 -6.60 -4.42 -9.97
C LEU A 16 -8.04 -4.07 -9.59
N GLN A 17 -8.74 -3.22 -10.34
CA GLN A 17 -10.14 -2.89 -10.03
C GLN A 17 -11.06 -4.11 -10.19
N LYS A 18 -10.82 -4.93 -11.23
CA LYS A 18 -11.56 -6.18 -11.44
C LYS A 18 -11.29 -7.17 -10.32
N TRP A 19 -10.01 -7.31 -9.93
CA TRP A 19 -9.62 -8.12 -8.78
C TRP A 19 -10.27 -7.66 -7.48
N ALA A 20 -10.32 -6.35 -7.24
CA ALA A 20 -10.95 -5.81 -6.03
C ALA A 20 -12.45 -6.13 -5.98
N LEU A 21 -13.16 -6.00 -7.11
CA LEU A 21 -14.57 -6.36 -7.22
C LEU A 21 -14.79 -7.87 -7.02
N GLU A 22 -13.97 -8.71 -7.65
CA GLU A 22 -14.06 -10.16 -7.51
C GLU A 22 -13.86 -10.59 -6.05
N VAL A 23 -12.79 -10.12 -5.41
CA VAL A 23 -12.49 -10.42 -4.00
C VAL A 23 -13.57 -9.88 -3.06
N ALA A 24 -14.15 -8.70 -3.35
CA ALA A 24 -15.28 -8.18 -2.57
C ALA A 24 -16.55 -9.03 -2.72
N THR A 25 -16.76 -9.64 -3.89
CA THR A 25 -17.97 -10.43 -4.21
C THR A 25 -17.87 -11.87 -3.71
N THR A 26 -16.71 -12.50 -3.85
CA THR A 26 -16.50 -13.92 -3.55
C THR A 26 -15.79 -14.17 -2.23
N GLY A 27 -15.12 -13.15 -1.68
CA GLY A 27 -14.38 -13.24 -0.45
C GLY A 27 -15.29 -13.37 0.77
N THR A 28 -14.90 -14.23 1.70
CA THR A 28 -15.45 -14.26 3.06
C THR A 28 -14.46 -13.60 4.00
N PHE A 29 -14.94 -12.66 4.83
CA PHE A 29 -14.10 -11.88 5.72
C PHE A 29 -14.57 -11.99 7.16
N SER A 30 -13.66 -12.24 8.08
CA SER A 30 -13.98 -12.40 9.50
C SER A 30 -14.34 -11.08 10.21
N ALA A 31 -13.94 -9.93 9.66
CA ALA A 31 -14.16 -8.61 10.25
C ALA A 31 -14.44 -7.56 9.15
N PRO A 32 -15.65 -7.54 8.57
CA PRO A 32 -16.02 -6.55 7.58
C PRO A 32 -16.24 -5.16 8.21
N LEU A 33 -15.79 -4.11 7.53
CA LEU A 33 -16.00 -2.71 7.86
C LEU A 33 -17.25 -2.16 7.14
N GLY A 34 -17.96 -1.23 7.79
CA GLY A 34 -19.16 -0.61 7.23
C GLY A 34 -18.91 0.37 6.08
N SER A 35 -17.67 0.86 5.91
CA SER A 35 -17.25 1.67 4.76
C SER A 35 -16.46 0.81 3.77
N GLY A 36 -16.95 0.71 2.53
CA GLY A 36 -16.34 -0.11 1.48
C GLY A 36 -15.14 0.58 0.81
N GLY A 37 -14.09 -0.19 0.54
CA GLY A 37 -12.94 0.20 -0.28
C GLY A 37 -13.19 0.07 -1.80
N PRO A 38 -12.14 0.15 -2.64
CA PRO A 38 -12.21 -0.06 -4.08
C PRO A 38 -12.94 -1.35 -4.42
N GLY A 39 -13.86 -1.28 -5.38
CA GLY A 39 -14.69 -2.45 -5.75
C GLY A 39 -15.69 -2.87 -4.66
N GLY A 40 -15.93 -2.04 -3.65
CA GLY A 40 -16.82 -2.36 -2.54
C GLY A 40 -16.20 -3.27 -1.47
N LEU A 41 -14.86 -3.43 -1.49
CA LEU A 41 -14.16 -4.33 -0.58
C LEU A 41 -14.45 -3.98 0.89
N PRO A 42 -15.07 -4.87 1.69
CA PRO A 42 -15.53 -4.53 3.02
C PRO A 42 -14.43 -4.73 4.07
N VAL A 43 -13.15 -4.64 3.73
CA VAL A 43 -12.04 -4.86 4.67
C VAL A 43 -10.89 -3.88 4.42
N PRO A 44 -10.02 -3.64 5.40
CA PRO A 44 -8.82 -2.84 5.20
C PRO A 44 -7.98 -3.32 4.02
N TYR A 45 -7.42 -2.37 3.26
CA TYR A 45 -6.57 -2.68 2.13
C TYR A 45 -5.41 -1.70 1.99
N ILE A 46 -4.37 -2.16 1.31
CA ILE A 46 -3.24 -1.35 0.86
C ILE A 46 -3.02 -1.59 -0.63
N VAL A 47 -2.61 -0.55 -1.36
CA VAL A 47 -2.24 -0.63 -2.77
C VAL A 47 -0.74 -0.36 -2.90
N ILE A 48 -0.01 -1.30 -3.48
CA ILE A 48 1.44 -1.24 -3.69
C ILE A 48 1.74 -1.12 -5.19
N GLY A 49 2.40 -0.03 -5.57
CA GLY A 49 3.03 0.10 -6.87
C GLY A 49 4.39 -0.59 -6.86
N ASN A 50 4.47 -1.77 -7.46
CA ASN A 50 5.69 -2.57 -7.55
C ASN A 50 6.56 -2.17 -8.75
N LYS A 51 7.84 -2.53 -8.72
CA LYS A 51 8.83 -2.32 -9.80
C LYS A 51 9.11 -0.85 -10.11
N VAL A 52 9.27 -0.04 -9.07
CA VAL A 52 9.59 1.38 -9.19
C VAL A 52 10.98 1.62 -9.82
N ASP A 53 11.90 0.68 -9.61
CA ASP A 53 13.28 0.68 -10.11
C ASP A 53 13.36 0.58 -11.65
N VAL A 54 12.45 -0.16 -12.29
CA VAL A 54 12.41 -0.34 -13.75
C VAL A 54 11.29 0.46 -14.43
N ALA A 55 10.37 1.04 -13.66
CA ALA A 55 9.40 1.98 -14.18
C ALA A 55 10.13 3.29 -14.51
N GLY A 56 10.57 3.46 -15.76
CA GLY A 56 11.24 4.70 -16.21
C GLY A 56 10.46 5.96 -15.80
N GLU A 57 11.14 7.10 -15.65
CA GLU A 57 10.58 8.36 -15.09
C GLU A 57 9.22 8.71 -15.72
N ARG A 58 8.14 8.28 -15.09
CA ARG A 58 6.78 8.61 -15.48
C ARG A 58 6.35 9.75 -14.59
N THR A 59 6.30 10.94 -15.18
CA THR A 59 5.80 12.22 -14.63
C THR A 59 5.88 12.30 -13.13
N LYS A 60 6.90 13.03 -12.66
CA LYS A 60 7.17 13.54 -11.31
C LYS A 60 5.98 14.35 -10.76
N GLY A 61 4.79 13.75 -10.68
CA GLY A 61 3.72 14.23 -9.84
C GLY A 61 4.22 14.05 -8.43
N SER A 62 4.54 15.15 -7.75
CA SER A 62 4.92 15.14 -6.35
C SER A 62 3.86 14.38 -5.56
N SER A 63 4.12 13.11 -5.28
CA SER A 63 3.50 12.44 -4.14
C SER A 63 4.14 13.13 -2.95
N GLY A 64 3.51 14.20 -2.43
CA GLY A 64 3.95 14.82 -1.19
C GLY A 64 4.30 13.73 -0.19
N ASN A 65 5.42 13.89 0.53
CA ASN A 65 6.12 12.81 1.22
C ASN A 65 5.14 11.86 1.92
N LEU A 66 4.87 10.72 1.28
CA LEU A 66 3.87 9.74 1.71
C LEU A 66 4.16 9.26 3.13
N VAL A 67 5.44 9.24 3.50
CA VAL A 67 5.90 8.91 4.85
C VAL A 67 5.46 9.97 5.85
N ASP A 68 5.54 11.26 5.51
CA ASP A 68 5.10 12.34 6.38
C ASP A 68 3.58 12.36 6.54
N VAL A 69 2.84 12.10 5.45
CA VAL A 69 1.37 12.01 5.50
C VAL A 69 0.93 10.81 6.35
N ALA A 70 1.59 9.66 6.18
CA ALA A 70 1.36 8.48 7.00
C ALA A 70 1.68 8.77 8.47
N ARG A 71 2.84 9.37 8.77
CA ARG A 71 3.23 9.76 10.13
C ARG A 71 2.18 10.66 10.78
N GLN A 72 1.79 11.74 10.11
CA GLN A 72 0.77 12.67 10.63
C GLN A 72 -0.58 11.99 10.87
N TRP A 73 -0.96 11.03 10.04
CA TRP A 73 -2.18 10.27 10.26
C TRP A 73 -2.06 9.37 11.50
N VAL A 74 -0.96 8.64 11.64
CA VAL A 74 -0.71 7.73 12.76
C VAL A 74 -0.60 8.49 14.09
N GLU A 75 0.07 9.63 14.11
CA GLU A 75 0.13 10.55 15.27
C GLU A 75 -1.27 11.03 15.68
N LYS A 76 -2.12 11.42 14.72
CA LYS A 76 -3.51 11.84 14.99
C LYS A 76 -4.38 10.72 15.58
N GLN A 77 -4.08 9.46 15.27
CA GLN A 77 -4.77 8.32 15.87
C GLN A 77 -4.22 7.94 17.25
N GLY A 78 -3.14 8.60 17.73
CA GLY A 78 -2.47 8.24 18.98
C GLY A 78 -1.71 6.92 18.92
N LEU A 79 -1.41 6.45 17.70
CA LEU A 79 -0.79 5.14 17.45
C LEU A 79 0.74 5.19 17.43
N LEU A 80 1.34 6.38 17.38
CA LEU A 80 2.76 6.61 17.55
C LEU A 80 2.97 7.69 18.62
N PRO A 81 3.87 7.48 19.60
CA PRO A 81 4.38 8.55 20.43
C PRO A 81 5.08 9.59 19.55
N SER A 82 4.91 10.88 19.85
CA SER A 82 5.53 11.98 19.09
C SER A 82 7.07 11.95 19.07
N SER A 83 7.70 11.14 19.92
CA SER A 83 9.16 10.97 20.01
C SER A 83 9.68 9.74 19.26
N GLU A 84 8.83 8.90 18.67
CA GLU A 84 9.26 7.67 18.00
C GLU A 84 9.70 7.96 16.55
N GLU A 85 10.96 7.64 16.25
CA GLU A 85 11.53 7.79 14.92
C GLU A 85 11.15 6.58 14.07
N ILE A 86 10.36 6.80 13.00
CA ILE A 86 10.04 5.74 12.04
C ILE A 86 11.36 5.31 11.38
N PRO A 87 11.68 4.00 11.37
CA PRO A 87 12.89 3.50 10.76
C PRO A 87 12.98 3.97 9.29
N LEU A 88 14.02 4.74 9.01
CA LEU A 88 14.35 5.15 7.64
C LEU A 88 14.78 3.92 6.84
N THR A 89 14.69 3.98 5.51
CA THR A 89 15.10 2.88 4.61
C THR A 89 16.50 2.35 4.90
N GLU A 90 17.39 3.18 5.45
CA GLU A 90 18.77 2.84 5.85
C GLU A 90 18.85 1.96 7.12
N SER A 91 17.82 1.98 7.95
CA SER A 91 17.74 1.21 9.21
C SER A 91 17.07 -0.16 9.03
N PHE A 92 16.49 -0.43 7.86
CA PHE A 92 16.04 -1.79 7.53
C PHE A 92 17.29 -2.67 7.40
N PRO A 93 17.29 -3.86 8.02
CA PRO A 93 18.40 -4.80 7.86
C PRO A 93 18.54 -5.12 6.37
N GLY A 94 19.53 -4.49 5.72
CA GLY A 94 19.79 -4.67 4.30
C GLY A 94 20.08 -6.13 4.04
N SER A 95 19.23 -6.77 3.22
CA SER A 95 19.37 -8.11 2.63
C SER A 95 20.42 -9.01 3.30
N ILE A 96 20.23 -9.39 4.57
CA ILE A 96 20.87 -10.60 5.07
C ILE A 96 20.02 -11.70 4.45
N GLY A 97 20.61 -12.38 3.47
CA GLY A 97 19.93 -13.27 2.55
C GLY A 97 18.90 -14.16 3.22
N LEU A 98 17.78 -14.35 2.53
CA LEU A 98 16.86 -15.44 2.79
C LEU A 98 17.69 -16.74 2.80
N VAL A 99 18.10 -17.19 3.99
CA VAL A 99 18.72 -18.50 4.14
C VAL A 99 17.57 -19.49 4.00
N ALA A 100 17.64 -20.30 2.95
CA ALA A 100 16.72 -21.39 2.65
C ALA A 100 16.75 -22.47 3.74
#